data_AF-A0A973FLT2-F1
#
_entry.id   AF-A0A973FLT2-F1
#
_cell.length_a   1.000
_cell.length_b   1.000
_cell.length_c   1.000
_cell.angle_alpha   90.00
_cell.angle_beta   90.00
_cell.angle_gamma   90.00
#
_symmetry.space_group_name_H-M   'P 1'
#
loop_
_entity.id
_entity.type
_entity.pdbx_description
1 polymer ?
#
loop_
_entity_poly.entity_id
_entity_poly.type
_entity_poly.pdbx_seq_one_letter_code
_entity_poly.pdbx_strand_id
1 'polypeptide(L)' 'MAIRVAINGFGRIGRNVFRASQGNKDIEIIAINDLT' A
#
# COMPACT_ATOMS: atom_id res chain seq x y z
N MET A 1 -15.73 5.20 -4.71
CA MET A 1 -14.67 6.08 -4.17
C MET A 1 -13.67 5.16 -3.48
N ALA A 2 -12.40 5.16 -3.88
CA ALA A 2 -11.43 4.21 -3.37
C ALA A 2 -11.09 4.50 -1.90
N ILE A 3 -10.84 3.45 -1.13
CA ILE A 3 -10.34 3.54 0.25
C ILE A 3 -8.88 3.96 0.18
N ARG A 4 -8.57 5.08 0.83
CA ARG A 4 -7.22 5.63 0.90
C ARG A 4 -6.45 4.93 2.02
N VAL A 5 -5.37 4.25 1.68
CA VAL A 5 -4.58 3.45 2.61
C VAL A 5 -3.14 3.96 2.62
N ALA A 6 -2.54 4.02 3.82
CA ALA A 6 -1.11 4.26 4.00
C ALA A 6 -0.44 2.97 4.49
N ILE A 7 0.81 2.73 4.07
CA ILE A 7 1.63 1.60 4.55
C ILE A 7 2.72 2.16 5.45
N ASN A 8 2.76 1.73 6.71
CA ASN A 8 3.86 2.04 7.63
C ASN A 8 4.68 0.76 7.88
N GLY A 9 5.86 0.68 7.27
CA GLY A 9 6.71 -0.51 7.18
C GLY A 9 6.62 -1.18 5.81
N PHE A 10 7.61 -0.93 4.95
CA PHE A 10 7.72 -1.41 3.57
C PHE A 10 8.66 -2.62 3.42
N GLY A 11 8.65 -3.49 4.42
CA GLY A 11 9.29 -4.80 4.38
C GLY A 11 8.60 -5.79 3.44
N ARG A 12 8.81 -7.10 3.68
CA ARG A 12 8.26 -8.17 2.83
C ARG A 12 6.74 -8.08 2.66
N ILE A 13 6.01 -7.84 3.75
CA ILE A 13 4.54 -7.76 3.73
C ILE A 13 4.05 -6.46 3.09
N GLY A 14 4.61 -5.30 3.48
CA GLY A 14 4.24 -4.01 2.87
C GLY A 14 4.38 -4.01 1.35
N ARG A 15 5.47 -4.59 0.83
CA ARG A 15 5.66 -4.75 -0.63
C ARG A 15 4.64 -5.68 -1.28
N ASN A 16 4.27 -6.78 -0.62
CA ASN A 16 3.26 -7.69 -1.15
C ASN A 16 1.86 -7.09 -1.13
N VAL A 17 1.51 -6.34 -0.08
CA VAL A 17 0.24 -5.60 -0.01
C VAL A 17 0.18 -4.55 -1.12
N PHE A 18 1.25 -3.77 -1.31
CA PHE A 18 1.33 -2.80 -2.40
C PHE A 18 1.12 -3.46 -3.76
N ARG A 19 1.79 -4.58 -4.04
CA ARG A 19 1.62 -5.35 -5.29
C ARG A 19 0.20 -5.88 -5.45
N ALA A 20 -0.38 -6.47 -4.41
CA ALA A 20 -1.74 -7.01 -4.45
C ALA A 20 -2.80 -5.91 -4.62
N SER A 21 -2.51 -4.69 -4.17
CA SER A 21 -3.39 -3.53 -4.37
C SER A 21 -3.35 -2.96 -5.79
N GLN A 22 -2.32 -3.26 -6.59
CA GLN A 22 -2.22 -2.76 -7.96
C GLN A 22 -3.39 -3.30 -8.81
N GLY A 23 -4.18 -2.40 -9.38
CA GLY A 23 -5.34 -2.74 -10.19
C GLY A 23 -6.64 -2.96 -9.40
N ASN A 24 -6.61 -2.90 -8.07
CA ASN A 24 -7.81 -2.88 -7.25
C ASN A 24 -8.40 -1.47 -7.23
N LYS A 25 -9.56 -1.27 -7.89
CA LYS A 25 -10.23 0.04 -7.98
C LYS A 25 -10.78 0.56 -6.65
N ASP A 26 -10.88 -0.32 -5.65
CA ASP A 26 -11.39 0.01 -4.32
C ASP A 26 -10.29 0.42 -3.35
N ILE A 27 -9.00 0.27 -3.71
CA ILE A 27 -7.86 0.62 -2.84
C ILE A 27 -6.94 1.60 -3.56
N GLU A 28 -6.64 2.71 -2.90
CA GLU A 28 -5.63 3.67 -3.33
C GLU A 28 -4.54 3.78 -2.25
N ILE A 29 -3.33 3.29 -2.56
CA ILE A 29 -2.18 3.48 -1.67
C ILE A 29 -1.67 4.91 -1.83
N ILE A 30 -1.91 5.76 -0.83
CA ILE A 30 -1.63 7.20 -0.90
C ILE A 30 -0.29 7.60 -0.28
N ALA A 31 0.29 6.74 0.57
CA ALA A 31 1.54 7.01 1.26
C ALA A 31 2.22 5.72 1.70
N ILE A 32 3.56 5.74 1.71
CA ILE A 32 4.39 4.70 2.28
C ILE A 32 5.41 5.37 3.18
N ASN A 33 5.51 4.90 4.43
CA ASN A 33 6.54 5.30 5.37
C ASN A 33 7.39 4.07 5.71
N ASP A 34 8.72 4.20 5.64
CA ASP A 34 9.68 3.18 6.04
C ASP A 34 10.92 3.86 6.65
N LEU A 35 11.82 3.06 7.24
CA LEU A 35 13.04 3.53 7.88
C LEU A 35 14.30 3.27 7.02
N THR A 36 14.14 2.60 5.88
CA THR A 36 15.22 2.23 4.95
C THR A 36 14.90 2.55 3.49
#